data_AF-A0A258CZB5-F1
#
_entry.id   AF-A0A258CZB5-F1
#
_cell.length_a   1.000
_cell.length_b   1.000
_cell.length_c   1.000
_cell.angle_alpha   90.00
_cell.angle_beta   90.00
_cell.angle_gamma   90.00
#
_symmetry.space_group_name_H-M   'P 1'
#
loop_
_entity.id
_entity.type
_entity.pdbx_description
1 polymer ?
#
loop_
_entity_poly.entity_id
_entity_poly.type
_entity_poly.pdbx_seq_one_letter_code
_entity_poly.pdbx_strand_id
1 'polypeptide(L)'
;MDAEAAFIKATVERIFGADAVVRNFGSDPTRLDLHVETNTTTRLELDECKGHLWCRIERPISLIATKRGARPHGTAKIAYRQGVII
;
A
#
# COMPACT_ATOMS: atom_id res chain seq x y z
N MET A 1 -16.63 2.67 -2.30
CA MET A 1 -15.21 2.97 -2.53
C MET A 1 -14.57 3.59 -1.29
N ASP A 2 -15.22 4.56 -0.65
CA ASP A 2 -14.64 5.28 0.51
C ASP A 2 -14.35 4.42 1.74
N ALA A 3 -15.23 3.46 2.07
CA ALA A 3 -15.03 2.59 3.24
C ALA A 3 -13.81 1.66 3.10
N GLU A 4 -13.52 1.20 1.88
CA GLU A 4 -12.38 0.33 1.62
C GLU A 4 -11.07 1.14 1.63
N ALA A 5 -11.05 2.31 0.99
CA ALA A 5 -9.92 3.23 1.05
C ALA A 5 -9.60 3.64 2.50
N ALA A 6 -10.62 3.98 3.29
CA ALA A 6 -10.47 4.29 4.71
C ALA A 6 -9.90 3.10 5.51
N PHE A 7 -10.35 1.88 5.24
CA PHE A 7 -9.82 0.68 5.88
C PHE A 7 -8.36 0.41 5.50
N ILE A 8 -8.00 0.55 4.22
CA ILE A 8 -6.62 0.40 3.74
C ILE A 8 -5.73 1.41 4.45
N LYS A 9 -6.12 2.69 4.43
CA LYS A 9 -5.37 3.78 5.07
C LYS A 9 -5.18 3.53 6.56
N ALA A 10 -6.25 3.23 7.29
CA ALA A 10 -6.17 2.94 8.73
C ALA A 10 -5.27 1.73 9.04
N THR A 11 -5.32 0.69 8.21
CA THR A 11 -4.46 -0.49 8.36
C THR A 11 -2.99 -0.15 8.12
N VAL A 12 -2.71 0.63 7.08
CA VAL A 12 -1.36 1.09 6.73
C VAL A 12 -0.79 1.98 7.84
N GLU A 13 -1.56 2.96 8.32
CA GLU A 13 -1.13 3.86 9.39
C GLU A 13 -0.84 3.12 10.71
N ARG A 14 -1.66 2.11 11.03
CA ARG A 14 -1.46 1.29 12.24
C ARG A 14 -0.15 0.48 12.19
N ILE A 15 0.23 -0.02 11.02
CA ILE A 15 1.38 -0.94 10.87
C ILE A 15 2.67 -0.16 10.58
N PHE A 16 2.61 0.83 9.69
CA PHE A 16 3.79 1.52 9.18
C PHE A 16 3.97 2.94 9.74
N GLY A 17 3.08 3.37 10.63
CA GLY A 17 3.10 4.69 11.25
C GLY A 17 2.20 5.71 10.54
N ALA A 18 1.83 6.76 11.27
CA ALA A 18 0.90 7.79 10.81
C ALA A 18 1.42 8.64 9.62
N ASP A 19 2.72 8.60 9.34
CA ASP A 19 3.29 9.30 8.20
C ASP A 19 3.34 8.43 6.93
N ALA A 20 2.91 7.16 7.00
CA ALA A 20 2.89 6.26 5.88
C ALA A 20 1.92 6.77 4.79
N VAL A 21 2.39 6.79 3.54
CA VAL A 21 1.60 7.19 2.38
C VAL A 21 1.26 5.95 1.59
N VAL A 22 -0.02 5.71 1.34
CA VAL A 22 -0.50 4.63 0.47
C VAL A 22 -0.97 5.19 -0.86
N ARG A 23 -0.61 4.48 -1.94
CA ARG A 23 -1.00 4.81 -3.32
C ARG A 23 -1.53 3.58 -4.03
N ASN A 24 -2.67 3.70 -4.70
CA ASN A 24 -3.10 2.70 -5.67
C ASN A 24 -2.56 3.07 -7.04
N PHE A 25 -1.76 2.20 -7.65
CA PHE A 25 -1.11 2.43 -8.95
C PHE A 25 -1.61 1.50 -10.07
N GLY A 26 -2.51 0.58 -9.73
CA GLY A 26 -3.15 -0.32 -10.68
C GLY A 26 -4.27 0.38 -11.43
N SER A 27 -4.36 0.14 -12.73
CA SER A 27 -5.45 0.64 -13.58
C SER A 27 -6.65 -0.31 -13.67
N ASP A 28 -6.48 -1.55 -13.21
CA ASP A 28 -7.51 -2.59 -13.23
C ASP A 28 -8.37 -2.51 -11.96
N PRO A 29 -9.68 -2.19 -12.08
CA PRO A 29 -10.55 -2.04 -10.92
C PRO A 29 -10.84 -3.37 -10.20
N THR A 30 -10.55 -4.52 -10.82
CA THR A 30 -10.81 -5.84 -10.23
C THR A 30 -9.75 -6.27 -9.22
N ARG A 31 -8.64 -5.53 -9.12
CA ARG A 31 -7.52 -5.78 -8.20
C ARG A 31 -7.04 -4.49 -7.55
N LEU A 32 -6.25 -4.63 -6.50
CA LEU A 32 -5.56 -3.52 -5.86
C LEU A 32 -4.06 -3.70 -6.01
N ASP A 33 -3.41 -2.71 -6.61
CA ASP A 33 -1.96 -2.64 -6.68
C ASP A 33 -1.50 -1.45 -5.84
N LEU A 34 -1.09 -1.76 -4.61
CA LEU A 34 -0.81 -0.80 -3.56
C LEU A 34 0.68 -0.62 -3.36
N HIS A 35 1.09 0.64 -3.24
CA HIS A 35 2.43 1.03 -2.84
C HIS A 35 2.36 1.83 -1.53
N VAL A 36 3.16 1.42 -0.56
CA VAL A 36 3.32 2.12 0.72
C VAL A 36 4.70 2.76 0.79
N GLU A 37 4.73 4.04 1.09
CA GLU A 37 5.95 4.79 1.41
C GLU A 37 5.96 5.11 2.91
N THR A 38 7.00 4.68 3.62
CA THR A 38 7.08 4.79 5.09
C THR A 38 8.53 4.98 5.54
N ASN A 39 8.76 5.49 6.75
CA ASN A 39 10.10 5.57 7.34
C ASN A 39 10.63 4.22 7.84
N THR A 40 9.73 3.29 8.18
CA THR A 40 10.04 1.95 8.70
C THR A 40 9.43 0.90 7.79
N THR A 41 10.25 -0.01 7.26
CA THR A 41 9.70 -1.13 6.51
C THR A 41 10.56 -2.36 6.74
N THR A 42 9.99 -3.33 7.44
CA THR A 42 10.51 -4.67 7.59
C THR A 42 9.67 -5.62 6.74
N ARG A 43 10.25 -6.78 6.40
CA ARG A 43 9.49 -7.81 5.69
C ARG A 43 8.29 -8.31 6.49
N LEU A 44 8.42 -8.36 7.83
CA LEU A 44 7.38 -8.81 8.73
C LEU A 44 6.16 -7.87 8.70
N GLU A 45 6.36 -6.56 8.85
CA GLU A 45 5.27 -5.56 8.77
C GLU A 45 4.56 -5.61 7.42
N LEU A 46 5.31 -5.82 6.33
CA LEU A 46 4.72 -5.96 4.99
C LEU A 46 3.80 -7.19 4.89
N ASP A 47 4.23 -8.33 5.41
CA ASP A 47 3.45 -9.56 5.33
C ASP A 47 2.26 -9.51 6.32
N GLU A 48 2.40 -8.88 7.49
CA GLU A 48 1.30 -8.60 8.42
C GLU A 48 0.24 -7.69 7.79
N CYS A 49 0.66 -6.60 7.14
CA CYS A 49 -0.27 -5.69 6.45
C CYS A 49 -1.04 -6.42 5.35
N LYS A 50 -0.37 -7.26 4.55
CA LYS A 50 -1.06 -8.08 3.53
C LYS A 50 -2.10 -8.99 4.16
N GLY A 51 -1.76 -9.65 5.26
CA GLY A 51 -2.69 -10.51 5.99
C GLY A 51 -3.97 -9.77 6.40
N HIS A 52 -3.82 -8.60 7.04
CA HIS A 52 -4.98 -7.79 7.45
C HIS A 52 -5.85 -7.33 6.28
N LEU A 53 -5.23 -6.89 5.17
CA LEU A 53 -5.97 -6.45 4.00
C LEU A 53 -6.73 -7.62 3.35
N TRP A 54 -6.08 -8.78 3.17
CA TRP A 54 -6.70 -9.97 2.59
C TRP A 54 -7.82 -10.55 3.45
N CYS A 55 -7.79 -10.40 4.77
CA CYS A 55 -8.88 -10.86 5.63
C CYS A 55 -10.18 -10.08 5.43
N ARG A 56 -10.13 -8.87 4.88
CA ARG A 56 -11.30 -7.98 4.79
C ARG A 56 -11.70 -7.62 3.36
N ILE A 57 -10.74 -7.58 2.45
CA ILE A 57 -10.93 -7.18 1.05
C ILE A 57 -10.90 -8.43 0.19
N GLU A 58 -11.97 -8.64 -0.57
CA GLU A 58 -12.15 -9.84 -1.42
C GLU A 58 -11.37 -9.77 -2.73
N ARG A 59 -10.96 -8.56 -3.14
CA ARG A 59 -10.17 -8.37 -4.37
C ARG A 59 -8.72 -8.83 -4.17
N PRO A 60 -8.07 -9.37 -5.22
CA PRO A 60 -6.64 -9.64 -5.19
C PRO A 60 -5.85 -8.36 -4.87
N ILE A 61 -4.88 -8.48 -3.96
CA ILE A 61 -4.03 -7.35 -3.54
C ILE A 61 -2.57 -7.68 -3.80
N SER A 62 -1.90 -6.80 -4.53
CA SER A 62 -0.45 -6.70 -4.58
C SER A 62 -0.03 -5.53 -3.70
N LEU A 63 0.85 -5.77 -2.73
CA LEU A 63 1.36 -4.73 -1.83
C LEU A 63 2.88 -4.71 -1.85
N ILE A 64 3.44 -3.55 -2.15
CA ILE A 64 4.87 -3.25 -2.06
C ILE A 64 5.09 -2.07 -1.12
N ALA A 65 6.21 -2.07 -0.41
CA ALA A 65 6.60 -0.96 0.45
C ALA A 65 8.00 -0.47 0.10
N THR A 66 8.24 0.83 0.22
CA THR A 66 9.56 1.44 0.08
C THR A 66 9.82 2.38 1.23
N LYS A 67 11.07 2.41 1.70
CA LYS A 67 11.51 3.41 2.67
C LYS A 67 11.48 4.81 2.04
N ARG A 68 11.00 5.81 2.76
CA ARG A 68 10.99 7.21 2.33
C ARG A 68 12.41 7.66 1.93
N GLY A 69 12.50 8.36 0.81
CA GLY A 69 13.78 8.82 0.23
C GLY A 69 14.63 7.72 -0.41
N ALA A 70 14.25 6.44 -0.31
CA ALA A 70 14.90 5.39 -1.07
C ALA A 70 14.55 5.51 -2.55
N ARG A 71 15.49 5.12 -3.42
CA ARG A 71 15.26 5.12 -4.86
C ARG A 71 14.15 4.11 -5.20
N PRO A 72 13.08 4.49 -5.92
CA PRO A 72 12.06 3.54 -6.32
C PRO A 72 12.60 2.58 -7.38
N HIS A 73 12.31 1.29 -7.20
CA HIS A 73 12.69 0.20 -8.10
C HIS A 73 11.46 -0.56 -8.59
N GLY A 74 11.58 -1.22 -9.75
CA GLY A 74 10.50 -2.04 -10.32
C GLY A 74 9.18 -1.27 -10.48
N THR A 75 8.08 -1.93 -10.07
CA THR A 75 6.71 -1.38 -10.12
C THR A 75 6.50 -0.19 -9.20
N ALA A 76 7.35 0.04 -8.18
CA ALA A 76 7.25 1.23 -7.34
C ALA A 76 7.41 2.53 -8.16
N LYS A 77 8.19 2.51 -9.25
CA LYS A 77 8.32 3.66 -10.16
C LYS A 77 6.99 4.08 -10.77
N ILE A 78 6.12 3.12 -11.02
CA ILE A 78 4.78 3.36 -11.56
C ILE A 78 3.96 4.08 -10.49
N ALA A 79 4.00 3.61 -9.24
CA ALA A 79 3.29 4.23 -8.12
C ALA A 79 3.65 5.70 -7.90
N TYR A 80 4.93 6.08 -7.99
CA TYR A 80 5.33 7.48 -7.87
C TYR A 80 4.89 8.36 -9.05
N ARG A 81 4.63 7.78 -10.23
CA ARG A 81 4.27 8.53 -11.44
C ARG A 81 2.77 8.69 -11.64
N GLN A 82 2.01 7.64 -11.35
CA GLN A 82 0.57 7.57 -11.65
C GLN A 82 -0.28 7.06 -10.49
N GLY A 83 0.33 6.77 -9.33
CA GLY A 83 -0.40 6.29 -8.16
C GLY A 83 -1.32 7.36 -7.60
N VAL A 84 -2.58 7.00 -7.37
CA VAL A 84 -3.55 7.85 -6.68
C VAL A 84 -3.41 7.61 -5.19
N ILE A 85 -3.18 8.68 -4.42
CA ILE A 85 -3.13 8.60 -2.96
C ILE A 85 -4.55 8.30 -2.45
N ILE A 86 -4.66 7.34 -1.54
CA ILE A 86 -5.92 6.91 -0.92
C ILE A 86 -5.89 7.08 0.59
#